data_AF-A0A9E2UXW3-F1
#
_entry.id   AF-A0A9E2UXW3-F1
#
_cell.length_a   1.000
_cell.length_b   1.000
_cell.length_c   1.000
_cell.angle_alpha   90.00
_cell.angle_beta   90.00
_cell.angle_gamma   90.00
#
_symmetry.space_group_name_H-M   'P 1'
#
loop_
_entity.id
_entity.type
_entity.pdbx_description
1 polymer ?
#
loop_
_entity_poly.entity_id
_entity_poly.type
_entity_poly.pdbx_seq_one_letter_code
_entity_poly.pdbx_strand_id
1 'polypeptide(L)'
;MPDEITDHQVLGSYLAEEQINGFSVKPWTIKQLLLVMPILDALVAEFKNQGVTLDNLGELFESQGLAAAKDIIQTILPRLPEFLAITLRIDREQAEELDLGLGMQLAVKVLRMNIDHLKNAFGLIMSQMGVLIGPEATP
;
A
#
# COMPACT_ATOMS: atom_id res chain seq x y z
N MET A 1 -26.61 -5.98 -24.50
CA MET A 1 -26.39 -4.63 -23.95
C MET A 1 -25.14 -4.74 -23.10
N PRO A 2 -24.13 -3.86 -23.25
CA PRO A 2 -23.01 -3.86 -22.31
C PRO A 2 -23.51 -3.31 -20.98
N ASP A 3 -23.31 -4.06 -19.90
CA ASP A 3 -23.69 -3.63 -18.56
C ASP A 3 -22.93 -2.32 -18.22
N GLU A 4 -23.67 -1.24 -17.97
CA GLU A 4 -23.10 -0.01 -17.45
C GLU A 4 -22.51 -0.28 -16.07
N ILE A 5 -21.19 -0.30 -15.98
CA ILE A 5 -20.49 -0.37 -14.69
C ILE A 5 -20.77 0.95 -13.97
N THR A 6 -21.61 0.89 -12.94
CA THR A 6 -21.95 2.06 -12.12
C THR A 6 -20.75 2.49 -11.28
N ASP A 7 -20.60 3.79 -11.00
CA ASP A 7 -19.51 4.32 -10.14
C ASP A 7 -19.42 3.59 -8.79
N HIS A 8 -20.55 3.11 -8.27
CA HIS A 8 -20.60 2.29 -7.05
C HIS A 8 -19.99 0.89 -7.21
N GLN A 9 -20.13 0.25 -8.38
CA GLN A 9 -19.47 -1.03 -8.68
C GLN A 9 -17.97 -0.84 -8.89
N VAL A 10 -17.55 0.29 -9.49
CA VAL A 10 -16.13 0.64 -9.60
C VAL A 10 -15.54 0.96 -8.22
N LEU A 11 -16.25 1.73 -7.39
CA LEU A 11 -15.85 2.01 -6.00
C LEU A 11 -15.78 0.74 -5.14
N GLY A 12 -16.72 -0.19 -5.33
CA GLY A 12 -16.75 -1.47 -4.64
C GLY A 12 -15.58 -2.39 -5.03
N SER A 13 -15.17 -2.39 -6.30
CA SER A 13 -13.97 -3.14 -6.74
C SER A 13 -12.68 -2.50 -6.25
N TYR A 14 -12.64 -1.16 -6.11
CA TYR A 14 -11.55 -0.42 -5.47
C TYR A 14 -11.55 -0.49 -3.94
N LEU A 15 -12.42 -1.27 -3.30
CA LEU A 15 -12.36 -1.51 -1.85
C LEU A 15 -12.47 -3.00 -1.54
N ALA A 16 -12.23 -3.84 -2.55
CA ALA A 16 -12.40 -5.27 -2.45
C ALA A 16 -11.40 -5.87 -1.45
N GLU A 17 -11.91 -6.77 -0.63
CA GLU A 17 -11.10 -7.63 0.22
C GLU A 17 -10.40 -8.67 -0.65
N GLU A 18 -9.08 -8.84 -0.47
CA GLU A 18 -8.30 -9.86 -1.14
C GLU A 18 -7.90 -10.98 -0.17
N GLN A 19 -7.91 -12.22 -0.64
CA GLN A 19 -7.45 -13.38 0.13
C GLN A 19 -6.06 -13.81 -0.36
N ILE A 20 -5.09 -13.83 0.55
CA ILE A 20 -3.70 -14.18 0.23
C ILE A 20 -3.19 -15.19 1.25
N ASN A 21 -2.96 -16.43 0.81
CA ASN A 21 -2.37 -17.50 1.64
C ASN A 21 -3.06 -17.65 3.02
N GLY A 22 -4.39 -17.52 3.06
CA GLY A 22 -5.18 -17.62 4.29
C GLY A 22 -5.38 -16.32 5.06
N PHE A 23 -4.76 -15.21 4.63
CA PHE A 23 -4.96 -13.88 5.20
C PHE A 23 -5.95 -13.06 4.38
N SER A 24 -6.86 -12.41 5.11
CA SER A 24 -7.78 -11.41 4.57
C SER A 24 -7.10 -10.04 4.57
N VAL A 25 -6.85 -9.50 3.38
CA VAL A 25 -6.26 -8.18 3.18
C VAL A 25 -7.36 -7.20 2.81
N LYS A 26 -7.52 -6.17 3.64
CA LYS A 26 -8.58 -5.15 3.51
C LYS A 26 -7.98 -3.78 3.28
N PRO A 27 -8.72 -2.86 2.64
CA PRO A 27 -8.37 -1.45 2.66
C PRO A 27 -8.16 -0.95 4.10
N TRP A 28 -7.17 -0.09 4.28
CA TRP A 28 -6.87 0.51 5.58
C TRP A 28 -8.00 1.41 6.02
N THR A 29 -8.39 1.25 7.28
CA THR A 29 -9.14 2.29 7.98
C THR A 29 -8.25 3.52 8.23
N ILE A 30 -8.86 4.66 8.51
CA ILE A 30 -8.15 5.88 8.94
C ILE A 30 -7.22 5.58 10.12
N LYS A 31 -7.68 4.77 11.09
CA LYS A 31 -6.87 4.37 12.25
C LYS A 31 -5.63 3.57 11.84
N GLN A 32 -5.79 2.57 10.95
CA GLN A 32 -4.67 1.77 10.47
C GLN A 32 -3.66 2.63 9.70
N LEU A 33 -4.14 3.55 8.85
CA LEU A 33 -3.27 4.48 8.13
C LEU A 33 -2.44 5.32 9.11
N LEU A 34 -3.07 5.96 10.10
CA LEU A 34 -2.36 6.78 11.10
C LEU A 34 -1.28 6.00 11.87
N LEU A 35 -1.54 4.73 12.18
CA LEU A 35 -0.59 3.87 12.88
C LEU A 35 0.57 3.41 11.98
N VAL A 36 0.31 3.23 10.68
CA VAL A 36 1.30 2.79 9.70
C VAL A 36 2.13 3.95 9.15
N MET A 37 1.62 5.19 9.15
CA MET A 37 2.32 6.37 8.61
C MET A 37 3.77 6.53 9.11
N PRO A 38 4.09 6.42 10.42
CA PRO A 38 5.48 6.53 10.88
C PRO A 38 6.41 5.44 10.33
N ILE A 39 5.87 4.26 10.04
CA ILE A 39 6.59 3.16 9.40
C ILE A 39 6.86 3.52 7.94
N LEU A 40 5.84 4.01 7.23
CA LEU A 40 5.97 4.45 5.83
C LEU A 40 6.95 5.61 5.68
N ASP A 41 6.94 6.58 6.60
CA ASP A 41 7.86 7.72 6.56
C ASP A 41 9.31 7.27 6.66
N ALA A 42 9.59 6.30 7.54
CA ALA A 42 10.93 5.71 7.66
C ALA A 42 11.33 4.96 6.39
N LEU A 43 10.41 4.20 5.78
CA LEU A 43 10.65 3.49 4.52
C LEU A 43 10.92 4.45 3.36
N VAL A 44 10.12 5.50 3.24
CA VAL A 44 10.25 6.52 2.19
C VAL A 44 11.56 7.29 2.34
N ALA A 45 11.97 7.60 3.56
CA ALA A 45 13.26 8.24 3.81
C ALA A 45 14.42 7.34 3.33
N GLU A 46 14.38 6.05 3.64
CA GLU A 46 15.39 5.10 3.20
C GLU A 46 15.44 4.94 1.67
N PHE A 47 14.27 4.76 1.06
CA PHE A 47 14.16 4.67 -0.40
C PHE A 47 14.69 5.93 -1.10
N LYS A 48 14.39 7.12 -0.57
CA LYS A 48 14.93 8.38 -1.11
C LYS A 48 16.46 8.45 -0.99
N ASN A 49 17.02 8.02 0.13
CA ASN A 49 18.47 8.02 0.33
C ASN A 49 19.19 7.12 -0.67
N GLN A 50 18.55 6.04 -1.10
CA GLN A 50 19.12 5.06 -2.03
C GLN A 50 18.69 5.24 -3.49
N GLY A 51 17.85 6.25 -3.79
CA GLY A 51 17.33 6.46 -5.14
C GLY A 51 16.39 5.34 -5.61
N VAL A 52 15.73 4.65 -4.67
CA VAL A 52 14.86 3.50 -4.91
C VAL A 52 13.40 3.93 -4.84
N THR A 53 12.55 3.26 -5.60
CA THR A 53 11.09 3.37 -5.57
C THR A 53 10.49 2.00 -5.31
N LEU A 54 9.19 1.93 -4.97
CA LEU A 54 8.51 0.65 -4.84
C LEU A 54 8.50 -0.15 -6.16
N ASP A 55 8.53 0.54 -7.30
CA ASP A 55 8.46 -0.08 -8.62
C ASP A 55 9.78 -0.73 -9.04
N ASN A 56 10.93 -0.16 -8.64
CA ASN A 56 12.26 -0.68 -9.00
C ASN A 56 12.94 -1.47 -7.86
N LEU A 57 12.27 -1.61 -6.71
CA LEU A 57 12.82 -2.33 -5.56
C LEU A 57 13.20 -3.76 -5.92
N GLY A 58 12.33 -4.48 -6.64
CA GLY A 58 12.61 -5.86 -7.08
C GLY A 58 13.84 -5.97 -7.97
N GLU A 59 14.00 -5.04 -8.91
CA GLU A 59 15.16 -4.99 -9.81
C GLU A 59 16.47 -4.73 -9.04
N LEU A 60 16.43 -3.92 -7.99
CA LEU A 60 17.59 -3.67 -7.12
C LEU A 60 18.04 -4.94 -6.39
N PHE A 61 17.08 -5.71 -5.85
CA PHE A 61 17.37 -6.99 -5.21
C PHE A 61 17.97 -8.02 -6.19
N GLU A 62 17.47 -8.07 -7.42
CA GLU A 62 17.94 -9.01 -8.44
C GLU A 62 19.31 -8.61 -9.03
N SER A 63 19.54 -7.32 -9.28
CA SER A 63 20.74 -6.82 -9.97
C SER A 63 21.95 -6.63 -9.07
N GLN A 64 21.74 -6.19 -7.83
CA GLN A 64 22.83 -5.83 -6.91
C GLN A 64 22.89 -6.75 -5.68
N GLY A 65 21.93 -7.67 -5.56
CA GLY A 65 21.88 -8.68 -4.51
C GLY A 65 21.62 -8.11 -3.12
N LEU A 66 21.72 -8.99 -2.12
CA LEU A 66 21.41 -8.68 -0.72
C LEU A 66 22.28 -7.53 -0.14
N ALA A 67 23.49 -7.33 -0.66
CA ALA A 67 24.42 -6.33 -0.15
C ALA A 67 23.94 -4.89 -0.41
N ALA A 68 23.36 -4.62 -1.59
CA ALA A 68 22.82 -3.30 -1.93
C ALA A 68 21.48 -3.03 -1.24
N ALA A 69 20.69 -4.07 -0.97
CA ALA A 69 19.43 -3.93 -0.25
C ALA A 69 19.58 -3.98 1.28
N LYS A 70 20.80 -4.19 1.80
CA LYS A 70 21.04 -4.43 3.23
C LYS A 70 20.46 -3.32 4.10
N ASP A 71 20.70 -2.07 3.74
CA ASP A 71 20.27 -0.91 4.54
C ASP A 71 18.74 -0.77 4.50
N ILE A 72 18.12 -1.08 3.35
CA ILE A 72 16.66 -1.18 3.23
C ILE A 72 16.16 -2.25 4.19
N ILE A 73 16.67 -3.47 4.08
CA ILE A 73 16.28 -4.63 4.89
C ILE A 73 16.42 -4.33 6.38
N GLN A 74 17.52 -3.70 6.80
CA GLN A 74 17.76 -3.33 8.21
C GLN A 74 16.74 -2.30 8.71
N THR A 75 16.26 -1.42 7.84
CA THR A 75 15.20 -0.47 8.18
C THR A 75 13.81 -1.12 8.19
N ILE A 76 13.51 -2.02 7.24
CA ILE A 76 12.18 -2.64 7.09
C ILE A 76 11.95 -3.76 8.12
N LEU A 77 12.89 -4.70 8.25
CA LEU A 77 12.66 -5.94 8.99
C LEU A 77 12.19 -5.72 10.43
N PRO A 78 12.78 -4.82 11.24
CA PRO A 78 12.33 -4.60 12.61
C PRO A 78 10.89 -4.05 12.71
N ARG A 79 10.40 -3.41 11.64
CA ARG A 79 9.08 -2.79 11.56
C ARG A 79 8.04 -3.70 10.90
N LEU A 80 8.49 -4.75 10.21
CA LEU A 80 7.64 -5.65 9.45
C LEU A 80 6.56 -6.31 10.31
N PRO A 81 6.83 -6.85 11.52
CA PRO A 81 5.79 -7.48 12.32
C PRO A 81 4.73 -6.49 12.80
N GLU A 82 5.13 -5.28 13.22
CA GLU A 82 4.20 -4.24 13.63
C GLU A 82 3.31 -3.81 12.45
N PHE A 83 3.91 -3.60 11.28
CA PHE A 83 3.18 -3.29 10.06
C PHE A 83 2.15 -4.39 9.74
N LEU A 84 2.56 -5.66 9.72
CA LEU A 84 1.67 -6.78 9.41
C LEU A 84 0.55 -6.93 10.45
N ALA A 85 0.86 -6.77 11.74
CA ALA A 85 -0.14 -6.82 12.81
C ALA A 85 -1.22 -5.74 12.61
N ILE A 86 -0.81 -4.49 12.37
CA ILE A 86 -1.74 -3.39 12.14
C ILE A 86 -2.57 -3.61 10.88
N THR A 87 -1.92 -4.02 9.79
CA THR A 87 -2.57 -4.07 8.47
C THR A 87 -3.47 -5.27 8.30
N LEU A 88 -3.07 -6.45 8.79
CA LEU A 88 -3.84 -7.70 8.74
C LEU A 88 -4.80 -7.87 9.92
N ARG A 89 -4.72 -7.00 10.93
CA ARG A 89 -5.52 -7.06 12.17
C ARG A 89 -5.33 -8.37 12.94
N ILE A 90 -4.09 -8.82 12.98
CA ILE A 90 -3.65 -9.98 13.76
C ILE A 90 -2.82 -9.51 14.95
N ASP A 91 -2.61 -10.39 15.92
CA ASP A 91 -1.72 -10.09 17.03
C ASP A 91 -0.27 -9.99 16.54
N ARG A 92 0.51 -9.14 17.20
CA ARG A 92 1.92 -8.96 16.86
C ARG A 92 2.72 -10.27 16.95
N GLU A 93 2.48 -11.08 17.96
CA GLU A 93 3.11 -12.40 18.11
C GLU A 93 2.84 -13.28 16.88
N GLN A 94 1.61 -13.27 16.37
CA GLN A 94 1.27 -14.04 15.16
C GLN A 94 2.02 -13.51 13.93
N ALA A 95 2.24 -12.20 13.83
CA ALA A 95 3.01 -11.60 12.74
C ALA A 95 4.52 -11.91 12.83
N GLU A 96 5.06 -12.04 14.04
CA GLU A 96 6.47 -12.40 14.29
C GLU A 96 6.79 -13.85 13.91
N GLU A 97 5.80 -14.75 14.02
CA GLU A 97 5.92 -16.17 13.66
C GLU A 97 5.74 -16.45 12.15
N LEU A 98 5.47 -15.43 11.33
CA LEU A 98 5.39 -15.61 9.89
C LEU A 98 6.76 -15.92 9.30
N ASP A 99 6.82 -16.90 8.39
CA ASP A 99 8.00 -17.08 7.54
C ASP A 99 8.32 -15.77 6.81
N LEU A 100 9.60 -15.44 6.72
CA LEU A 100 10.07 -14.17 6.15
C LEU A 100 9.56 -13.95 4.72
N GLY A 101 9.55 -15.00 3.89
CA GLY A 101 9.07 -14.92 2.52
C GLY A 101 7.58 -14.56 2.46
N LEU A 102 6.77 -15.21 3.30
CA LEU A 102 5.34 -14.92 3.42
C LEU A 102 5.09 -13.51 3.98
N GLY A 103 5.79 -13.11 5.03
CA GLY A 103 5.66 -11.79 5.66
C GLY A 103 5.98 -10.66 4.68
N MET A 104 7.07 -10.78 3.91
CA MET A 104 7.43 -9.81 2.88
C MET A 104 6.41 -9.78 1.74
N GLN A 105 5.95 -10.94 1.27
CA GLN A 105 4.93 -11.00 0.22
C GLN A 105 3.62 -10.32 0.66
N LEU A 106 3.17 -10.59 1.89
CA LEU A 106 1.99 -9.94 2.47
C LEU A 106 2.21 -8.43 2.59
N ALA A 107 3.36 -7.99 3.08
CA ALA A 107 3.64 -6.57 3.26
C ALA A 107 3.62 -5.79 1.95
N VAL A 108 4.28 -6.31 0.90
CA VAL A 108 4.29 -5.68 -0.42
C VAL A 108 2.88 -5.61 -1.01
N LYS A 109 2.12 -6.71 -0.93
CA LYS A 109 0.75 -6.75 -1.45
C LYS A 109 -0.17 -5.77 -0.73
N VAL A 110 -0.16 -5.79 0.61
CA VAL A 110 -0.93 -4.86 1.45
C VAL A 110 -0.58 -3.41 1.10
N LEU A 111 0.71 -3.09 0.99
CA LEU A 111 1.17 -1.75 0.69
C LEU A 111 0.69 -1.29 -0.68
N ARG A 112 0.88 -2.11 -1.72
CA ARG A 112 0.48 -1.79 -3.09
C ARG A 112 -1.04 -1.58 -3.18
N MET A 113 -1.81 -2.52 -2.66
CA MET A 113 -3.27 -2.48 -2.67
C MET A 113 -3.78 -1.19 -2.02
N ASN A 114 -3.24 -0.83 -0.85
CA ASN A 114 -3.65 0.37 -0.12
C ASN A 114 -3.19 1.68 -0.77
N ILE A 115 -2.00 1.71 -1.39
CA ILE A 115 -1.57 2.87 -2.17
C ILE A 115 -2.48 3.08 -3.38
N ASP A 116 -2.86 2.01 -4.07
CA ASP A 116 -3.76 2.10 -5.22
C ASP A 116 -5.15 2.59 -4.79
N HIS A 117 -5.68 2.11 -3.66
CA HIS A 117 -6.91 2.63 -3.07
C HIS A 117 -6.84 4.12 -2.75
N LEU A 118 -5.74 4.58 -2.15
CA LEU A 118 -5.54 6.01 -1.85
C LEU A 118 -5.49 6.84 -3.14
N LYS A 119 -4.71 6.42 -4.14
CA LYS A 119 -4.63 7.10 -5.45
C LYS A 119 -6.00 7.21 -6.10
N ASN A 120 -6.77 6.12 -6.09
CA ASN A 120 -8.10 6.09 -6.70
C ASN A 120 -9.09 6.99 -5.93
N ALA A 121 -9.07 6.95 -4.59
CA ALA A 121 -9.89 7.83 -3.77
C ALA A 121 -9.58 9.32 -4.03
N PHE A 122 -8.30 9.70 -4.10
CA PHE A 122 -7.90 11.06 -4.46
C PHE A 122 -8.31 11.43 -5.88
N GLY A 123 -8.13 10.53 -6.86
CA GLY A 123 -8.53 10.76 -8.25
C GLY A 123 -10.03 11.04 -8.38
N LEU A 124 -10.87 10.29 -7.65
CA LEU A 124 -12.32 10.50 -7.63
C LEU A 124 -12.71 11.82 -6.97
N ILE A 125 -12.11 12.16 -5.82
CA ILE A 125 -12.35 13.45 -5.16
C ILE A 125 -11.98 14.61 -6.09
N MET A 126 -10.81 14.54 -6.73
CA MET A 126 -10.34 15.56 -7.66
C MET A 126 -11.22 15.66 -8.91
N SER A 127 -11.70 14.55 -9.45
CA SER A 127 -12.65 14.53 -10.56
C SER A 127 -13.99 15.17 -10.18
N GLN A 128 -14.51 14.89 -8.99
CA GLN A 128 -15.74 15.51 -8.50
C GLN A 128 -15.56 17.02 -8.26
N MET A 129 -14.41 17.45 -7.74
CA MET A 129 -14.08 18.88 -7.63
C MET A 129 -13.93 19.54 -9.00
N GLY A 130 -13.32 18.87 -9.98
CA GLY A 130 -13.22 19.38 -11.36
C GLY A 130 -14.58 19.52 -12.06
N VAL A 131 -15.55 18.66 -11.74
CA VAL A 131 -16.94 18.77 -12.21
C VAL A 131 -17.71 19.90 -11.50
N LEU A 132 -17.44 20.13 -10.21
CA LEU A 132 -18.01 21.25 -9.45
C LEU A 132 -17.42 22.61 -9.87
N ILE A 133 -16.20 22.62 -10.42
CA ILE A 133 -15.57 23.78 -11.06
C ILE A 133 -15.75 23.62 -12.60
N GLY A 134 -16.99 23.45 -13.04
CA GLY A 134 -17.35 23.56 -14.45
C GLY A 134 -17.16 24.99 -14.98
N PRO A 135 -17.00 25.17 -16.31
CA PRO A 135 -16.50 26.42 -16.89
C PRO A 135 -17.60 27.50 -16.95
N GLU A 136 -17.72 28.33 -15.93
CA GLU A 136 -18.38 29.65 -16.01
C GLU A 136 -17.58 30.62 -15.12
N ALA A 137 -17.18 31.83 -15.51
CA ALA A 137 -17.73 32.71 -16.52
C ALA A 137 -16.63 33.64 -17.06
N THR A 138 -16.50 33.69 -18.39
CA THR A 138 -15.93 34.87 -19.07
C THR A 138 -17.09 35.56 -19.80
N PRO A 139 -17.49 36.74 -19.32
CA PRO A 139 -17.87 37.84 -20.20
C PRO A 139 -16.82 38.95 -20.16
#